data_AF-A0A1F4ZXV8-F1
#
_entry.id   AF-A0A1F4ZXV8-F1
#
_cell.length_a   1.000
_cell.length_b   1.000
_cell.length_c   1.000
_cell.angle_alpha   90.00
_cell.angle_beta   90.00
_cell.angle_gamma   90.00
#
_symmetry.space_group_name_H-M   'P 1'
#
loop_
_entity.id
_entity.type
_entity.pdbx_description
1 polymer ?
#
loop_
_entity_poly.entity_id
_entity_poly.type
_entity_poly.pdbx_seq_one_letter_code
_entity_poly.pdbx_strand_id
1 'polypeptide(L)'
;MISEIITQLKQLKYIDDAKFSSWLVESRSRSRPRGKRLLVREMKAKGISADDIKVEIDETSLAGKALEKKLHVWKSLPYKEFKTKSYRFLAARGFPWEVIERVTRKLYNGQDVTDED
;
A
#
# COMPACT_ATOMS: atom_id res chain seq x y z
N MET A 1 -10.94 -19.52 -30.92
CA MET A 1 -9.48 -19.73 -31.00
C MET A 1 -8.68 -19.02 -29.90
N ILE A 2 -8.90 -17.73 -29.59
CA ILE A 2 -8.19 -17.09 -28.45
C ILE A 2 -8.73 -17.55 -27.09
N SER A 3 -10.03 -17.84 -27.00
CA SER A 3 -10.71 -18.26 -25.77
C SER A 3 -10.26 -19.63 -25.22
N GLU A 4 -9.95 -20.58 -26.09
CA GLU A 4 -9.50 -21.93 -25.69
C GLU A 4 -8.07 -21.92 -25.14
N ILE A 5 -7.18 -21.10 -25.70
CA ILE A 5 -5.79 -20.96 -25.24
C ILE A 5 -5.75 -20.34 -23.84
N ILE A 6 -6.59 -19.34 -23.57
CA ILE A 6 -6.71 -18.72 -22.23
C ILE A 6 -7.23 -19.74 -21.20
N THR A 7 -8.13 -20.65 -21.61
CA THR A 7 -8.71 -21.66 -20.73
C THR A 7 -7.69 -22.77 -20.42
N GLN A 8 -6.90 -23.20 -21.40
CA GLN A 8 -5.77 -24.13 -21.18
C GLN A 8 -4.66 -23.51 -20.32
N LEU A 9 -4.36 -22.22 -20.48
CA LEU A 9 -3.38 -21.51 -19.65
C LEU A 9 -3.82 -21.37 -18.18
N LYS A 10 -5.13 -21.21 -17.94
CA LYS A 10 -5.71 -21.27 -16.59
C LYS A 10 -5.66 -22.68 -16.00
N GLN A 11 -5.93 -23.72 -16.79
CA GLN A 11 -5.87 -25.13 -16.35
C GLN A 11 -4.45 -25.61 -16.04
N LEU A 12 -3.43 -25.07 -16.71
CA LEU A 12 -2.03 -25.46 -16.51
C LEU A 12 -1.35 -24.81 -15.28
N LYS A 13 -2.07 -24.05 -14.44
CA LYS A 13 -1.51 -23.32 -13.27
C LYS A 13 -0.35 -22.36 -13.57
N TYR A 14 -0.13 -21.97 -14.83
CA TYR A 14 0.88 -20.96 -15.18
C TYR A 14 0.42 -19.53 -14.86
N ILE A 15 -0.89 -19.33 -14.66
CA ILE A 15 -1.48 -18.10 -14.13
C ILE A 15 -1.86 -18.38 -12.68
N ASP A 16 -0.92 -18.18 -11.78
CA ASP A 16 -1.14 -18.28 -10.33
C ASP A 16 -1.43 -16.87 -9.81
N ASP A 17 -2.71 -16.48 -9.86
CA ASP A 17 -3.17 -15.14 -9.47
C ASP A 17 -2.76 -14.80 -8.03
N ALA A 18 -2.67 -15.80 -7.14
CA ALA A 18 -2.18 -15.62 -5.78
C ALA A 18 -0.67 -15.29 -5.75
N LYS A 19 0.17 -16.02 -6.51
CA LYS A 19 1.59 -15.67 -6.65
C LYS A 19 1.79 -14.31 -7.30
N PHE A 20 1.01 -13.98 -8.31
CA PHE A 20 1.08 -12.67 -8.95
C PHE A 20 0.69 -11.56 -7.97
N SER A 21 -0.39 -11.75 -7.20
CA SER A 21 -0.82 -10.77 -6.21
C SER A 21 0.23 -10.56 -5.12
N SER A 22 0.86 -11.63 -4.61
CA SER A 22 1.94 -11.55 -3.62
C SER A 22 3.17 -10.84 -4.19
N TRP A 23 3.59 -11.22 -5.40
CA TRP A 23 4.69 -10.57 -6.10
C TRP A 23 4.41 -9.08 -6.35
N LEU A 24 3.19 -8.71 -6.72
CA LEU A 24 2.82 -7.32 -6.96
C LEU A 24 2.88 -6.49 -5.68
N VAL A 25 2.37 -7.03 -4.56
CA VAL A 25 2.45 -6.39 -3.24
C VAL A 25 3.91 -6.19 -2.84
N GLU A 26 4.75 -7.23 -2.98
CA GLU A 26 6.16 -7.16 -2.64
C GLU A 26 6.92 -6.14 -3.51
N SER A 27 6.74 -6.19 -4.84
CA SER A 27 7.36 -5.28 -5.79
C SER A 27 7.00 -3.81 -5.50
N ARG A 28 5.76 -3.54 -5.11
CA ARG A 28 5.30 -2.18 -4.78
C ARG A 28 5.65 -1.73 -3.38
N SER A 29 5.81 -2.65 -2.43
CA SER A 29 6.34 -2.33 -1.10
C SER A 29 7.75 -1.71 -1.17
N ARG A 30 8.59 -2.16 -2.10
CA ARG A 30 9.99 -1.70 -2.25
C ARG A 30 10.10 -0.38 -3.01
N SER A 31 9.39 -0.27 -4.13
CA SER A 31 9.52 0.86 -5.05
C SER A 31 8.66 2.07 -4.64
N ARG A 32 7.34 1.88 -4.58
CA ARG A 32 6.33 2.93 -4.34
C ARG A 32 5.15 2.31 -3.58
N PRO A 33 5.16 2.33 -2.23
CA PRO A 33 4.09 1.71 -1.46
C PRO A 33 2.74 2.34 -1.82
N ARG A 34 1.75 1.48 -2.05
CA ARG A 34 0.37 1.84 -2.40
C ARG A 34 -0.57 1.05 -1.50
N GLY A 35 -1.71 1.63 -1.19
CA GLY A 35 -2.77 0.94 -0.46
C GLY A 35 -3.49 -0.08 -1.31
N LYS A 36 -4.22 -0.96 -0.63
CA LYS A 36 -5.01 -2.06 -1.19
C LYS A 36 -5.89 -1.61 -2.34
N ARG A 37 -6.51 -0.43 -2.24
CA ARG A 37 -7.41 0.08 -3.31
C ARG A 37 -6.71 0.25 -4.65
N LEU A 38 -5.49 0.79 -4.67
CA LEU A 38 -4.73 0.95 -5.90
C LEU A 38 -4.13 -0.37 -6.39
N LEU A 39 -3.72 -1.25 -5.46
CA LEU A 39 -3.22 -2.58 -5.80
C LEU A 39 -4.30 -3.44 -6.43
N VAL A 40 -5.51 -3.45 -5.87
CA VAL A 40 -6.69 -4.13 -6.43
C VAL A 40 -7.04 -3.55 -7.80
N ARG A 41 -7.01 -2.22 -7.97
CA ARG A 41 -7.24 -1.60 -9.29
C ARG A 41 -6.24 -2.08 -10.33
N GLU A 42 -4.98 -2.24 -9.95
CA GLU A 42 -3.93 -2.71 -10.85
C GLU A 42 -4.05 -4.19 -11.18
N MET A 43 -4.43 -5.02 -10.20
CA MET A 43 -4.74 -6.44 -10.42
C MET A 43 -5.93 -6.60 -11.38
N LYS A 44 -7.00 -5.81 -11.19
CA LYS A 44 -8.15 -5.77 -12.11
C LYS A 44 -7.77 -5.34 -13.52
N ALA A 45 -6.92 -4.31 -13.65
CA ALA A 45 -6.42 -3.86 -14.95
C ALA A 45 -5.57 -4.94 -15.66
N LYS A 46 -5.03 -5.90 -14.92
CA LYS A 46 -4.27 -7.05 -15.44
C LYS A 46 -5.12 -8.31 -15.62
N GLY A 47 -6.44 -8.23 -15.41
CA GLY A 47 -7.38 -9.34 -15.63
C GLY A 47 -7.61 -10.26 -14.44
N ILE A 48 -7.14 -9.90 -13.24
CA ILE A 48 -7.33 -10.68 -12.01
C ILE A 48 -8.65 -10.25 -11.36
N SER A 49 -9.54 -11.20 -11.07
CA SER A 49 -10.80 -10.89 -10.39
C SER A 49 -10.53 -10.48 -8.94
N ALA A 50 -11.42 -9.67 -8.36
CA ALA A 50 -11.31 -9.29 -6.95
C ALA A 50 -11.40 -10.52 -6.02
N ASP A 51 -12.15 -11.54 -6.42
CA ASP A 51 -12.37 -12.78 -5.65
C ASP A 51 -11.11 -13.65 -5.57
N ASP A 52 -10.20 -13.49 -6.53
CA ASP A 52 -8.93 -14.22 -6.59
C ASP A 52 -7.83 -13.57 -5.74
N ILE A 53 -8.06 -12.33 -5.27
CA ILE A 53 -7.11 -11.59 -4.42
C ILE A 53 -7.21 -12.08 -2.98
N LYS A 54 -6.56 -13.21 -2.68
CA LYS A 54 -6.46 -13.78 -1.33
C LYS A 54 -5.25 -13.29 -0.52
N VAL A 55 -4.56 -12.26 -1.01
CA VAL A 55 -3.32 -11.78 -0.38
C VAL A 55 -3.64 -10.84 0.77
N GLU A 56 -3.13 -11.18 1.95
CA GLU A 56 -3.13 -10.30 3.11
C GLU A 56 -2.14 -9.15 2.86
N ILE A 57 -2.66 -7.92 2.85
CA ILE A 57 -1.86 -6.71 2.63
C ILE A 57 -1.77 -5.97 3.95
N ASP A 58 -0.58 -5.93 4.53
CA ASP A 58 -0.31 -5.06 5.68
C ASP A 58 -0.20 -3.59 5.22
N GLU A 59 -1.36 -2.96 5.09
CA GLU A 59 -1.47 -1.56 4.69
C GLU A 59 -0.81 -0.61 5.71
N THR A 60 -0.77 -0.99 6.98
CA THR A 60 -0.17 -0.19 8.06
C THR A 60 1.34 -0.08 7.88
N SER A 61 2.01 -1.21 7.66
CA SER A 61 3.44 -1.25 7.38
C SER A 61 3.78 -0.50 6.07
N LEU A 62 2.99 -0.70 5.01
CA LEU A 62 3.21 -0.02 3.73
C LEU A 62 3.02 1.50 3.82
N ALA A 63 2.00 1.97 4.54
CA ALA A 63 1.77 3.39 4.77
C ALA A 63 2.89 4.00 5.63
N GLY A 64 3.37 3.26 6.65
CA GLY A 64 4.51 3.65 7.47
C GLY A 64 5.75 3.89 6.63
N LYS A 65 6.18 2.89 5.85
CA LYS A 65 7.32 3.01 4.93
C LYS A 65 7.19 4.16 3.93
N ALA A 66 5.97 4.45 3.47
CA ALA A 66 5.73 5.57 2.57
C ALA A 66 5.93 6.92 3.27
N LEU A 67 5.45 7.04 4.51
CA LEU A 67 5.48 8.27 5.28
C LEU A 67 6.87 8.53 5.91
N GLU A 68 7.60 7.49 6.31
CA GLU A 68 8.99 7.56 6.79
C GLU A 68 9.91 8.29 5.81
N LYS A 69 9.76 8.03 4.51
CA LYS A 69 10.48 8.73 3.44
C LYS A 69 10.19 10.24 3.40
N LYS A 70 9.16 10.74 4.08
CA LYS A 70 8.81 12.16 4.16
C LYS A 70 9.10 12.78 5.53
N LEU A 71 9.38 11.97 6.56
CA LEU A 71 9.68 12.47 7.91
C LEU A 71 10.87 13.43 7.92
N HIS A 72 11.94 13.16 7.15
CA HIS A 72 13.10 14.05 7.10
C HIS A 72 12.76 15.49 6.65
N VAL A 73 11.73 15.65 5.81
CA VAL A 73 11.27 16.97 5.33
C VAL A 73 10.23 17.59 6.28
N TRP A 74 9.47 16.75 7.00
CA TRP A 74 8.29 17.18 7.76
C TRP A 74 8.48 17.19 9.28
N LYS A 75 9.68 16.84 9.78
CA LYS A 75 10.00 16.75 11.20
C LYS A 75 9.79 18.03 12.01
N SER A 76 9.88 19.19 11.38
CA SER A 76 9.73 20.49 12.05
C SER A 76 8.33 21.09 11.88
N LEU A 77 7.38 20.34 11.29
CA LEU A 77 6.04 20.84 11.06
C LEU A 77 5.17 20.66 12.31
N PRO A 78 4.34 21.65 12.67
CA PRO A 78 3.33 21.49 13.69
C PRO A 78 2.40 20.31 13.38
N TYR A 79 1.92 19.61 14.40
CA TYR A 79 1.07 18.41 14.24
C TYR A 79 -0.07 18.59 13.23
N LYS A 80 -0.78 19.73 13.27
CA LYS A 80 -1.90 20.01 12.37
C LYS A 80 -1.50 20.03 10.90
N GLU A 81 -0.33 20.59 10.59
CA GLU A 81 0.23 20.62 9.24
C GLU A 81 0.76 19.24 8.83
N PHE A 82 1.49 18.57 9.73
CA PHE A 82 1.97 17.22 9.53
C PHE A 82 0.82 16.26 9.21
N LYS A 83 -0.26 16.32 9.99
CA LYS A 83 -1.48 15.55 9.79
C LYS A 83 -2.07 15.83 8.41
N THR A 84 -2.33 17.08 8.07
CA THR A 84 -2.95 17.44 6.79
C THR A 84 -2.11 16.96 5.59
N LYS A 85 -0.78 17.12 5.64
CA LYS A 85 0.13 16.65 4.58
C LYS A 85 0.18 15.13 4.49
N SER A 86 0.28 14.44 5.62
CA SER A 86 0.30 12.96 5.70
C SER A 86 -0.98 12.36 5.13
N TYR A 87 -2.13 12.91 5.51
CA TYR A 87 -3.43 12.47 5.00
C TYR A 87 -3.55 12.63 3.49
N ARG A 88 -3.23 13.81 2.95
CA ARG A 88 -3.24 14.04 1.50
C ARG A 88 -2.29 13.09 0.76
N PHE A 89 -1.09 12.90 1.30
CA PHE A 89 -0.05 12.08 0.67
C PHE A 89 -0.39 10.59 0.63
N LEU A 90 -0.95 10.05 1.71
CA LEU A 90 -1.34 8.65 1.81
C LEU A 90 -2.68 8.36 1.13
N ALA A 91 -3.64 9.29 1.18
CA ALA A 91 -4.91 9.16 0.46
C ALA A 91 -4.70 9.09 -1.07
N ALA A 92 -3.78 9.91 -1.60
CA ALA A 92 -3.38 9.86 -3.01
C ALA A 92 -2.73 8.51 -3.40
N ARG A 93 -2.22 7.76 -2.42
CA ARG A 93 -1.67 6.41 -2.59
C ARG A 93 -2.68 5.29 -2.32
N GLY A 94 -3.94 5.65 -2.06
CA GLY A 94 -5.04 4.69 -1.93
C GLY A 94 -5.07 3.93 -0.62
N PHE A 95 -4.42 4.42 0.43
CA PHE A 95 -4.56 3.88 1.78
C PHE A 95 -5.92 4.29 2.40
N PRO A 96 -6.56 3.43 3.19
CA PRO A 96 -7.82 3.74 3.86
C PRO A 96 -7.61 4.70 5.03
N TRP A 97 -8.67 5.44 5.38
CA TRP A 97 -8.64 6.47 6.43
C TRP A 97 -8.05 5.96 7.76
N GLU A 98 -8.52 4.80 8.22
CA GLU A 98 -8.11 4.22 9.51
C GLU A 98 -6.60 3.93 9.58
N VAL A 99 -6.03 3.45 8.48
CA VAL A 99 -4.59 3.20 8.36
C VAL A 99 -3.82 4.51 8.35
N ILE A 100 -4.29 5.50 7.60
CA ILE A 100 -3.69 6.83 7.53
C ILE A 100 -3.63 7.46 8.92
N GLU A 101 -4.75 7.44 9.65
CA GLU A 101 -4.84 8.00 11.00
C GLU A 101 -3.87 7.32 11.96
N ARG A 102 -3.87 5.99 11.97
CA ARG A 102 -3.01 5.17 12.83
C ARG A 102 -1.53 5.46 12.58
N VAL A 103 -1.10 5.45 11.30
CA VAL A 103 0.30 5.67 10.93
C VAL A 103 0.73 7.11 11.18
N THR A 104 -0.12 8.08 10.87
CA THR A 104 0.18 9.50 11.10
C THR A 104 0.39 9.78 12.59
N ARG A 105 -0.50 9.29 13.46
CA ARG A 105 -0.37 9.44 14.91
C ARG A 105 0.88 8.72 15.43
N LYS A 106 1.12 7.49 15.00
CA LYS A 106 2.29 6.69 15.43
C LYS A 106 3.61 7.38 15.09
N LEU A 107 3.75 7.87 13.85
CA LEU A 107 5.01 8.49 13.41
C LEU A 107 5.21 9.90 13.97
N TYR A 108 4.15 10.65 14.25
CA TYR A 108 4.27 11.93 14.94
C TYR A 108 4.71 11.75 16.40
N ASN A 109 4.06 10.86 17.15
CA ASN A 109 4.44 10.58 18.53
C ASN A 109 5.86 10.00 18.65
N GLY A 110 6.35 9.30 17.62
CA GLY A 110 7.74 8.84 17.54
C GLY A 110 8.76 9.95 17.23
N GLN A 111 8.32 11.16 16.86
CA GLN A 111 9.16 12.36 16.77
C GLN A 111 9.26 13.07 18.13
N ASP A 112 8.28 12.89 19.01
CA ASP A 112 8.21 13.47 20.37
C ASP A 112 8.95 12.63 21.43
N VAL A 113 9.87 11.72 21.07
CA VAL A 113 10.72 10.94 22.02
C VAL A 113 12.16 11.49 22.08
N THR A 114 12.31 12.80 21.94
CA THR A 114 13.53 13.51 22.33
C THR A 114 13.11 14.77 23.07
N ASP A 115 12.55 14.58 24.26
CA ASP A 115 12.47 15.58 25.34
C ASP A 115 12.22 14.83 26.65
N GLU A 116 13.27 14.15 27.14
CA GLU A 116 13.50 13.91 28.56
C GLU A 116 14.99 14.21 28.82
N ASP A 117 15.27 15.50 29.06
CA ASP A 117 16.11 15.99 30.16
C ASP A 117 15.24 16.98 30.98
#